data_AF-A0A8H3U707-F1
#
_entry.id   AF-A0A8H3U707-F1
#
_cell.length_a   1.000
_cell.length_b   1.000
_cell.length_c   1.000
_cell.angle_alpha   90.00
_cell.angle_beta   90.00
_cell.angle_gamma   90.00
#
_symmetry.space_group_name_H-M   'P 1'
#
loop_
_entity.id
_entity.type
_entity.pdbx_description
1 polymer ?
#
loop_
_entity_poly.entity_id
_entity_poly.type
_entity_poly.pdbx_seq_one_letter_code
_entity_poly.pdbx_strand_id
1 'polypeptide(L)'
;MKFAGQSSQFSPRKYNTEFNISEAEHKGVPSAYASQTKDLRSYKTNGPRHRRKVKSDARLARTISTRVSLMTLLFVVVLFFNGTVAQERVHPALQKAARKELLFNRRPAPDSPHRRALIGRAAIPTTAAATSNPATSTTGIATAPGTDKGTLPQPFDTTLGNNFTSTACPAYFTKFLADPVFQACYPFSLLLQTSHAFFEAEKNYVKTTIALDASCNANFAKCNTLMQSIAYKIKQPEVCGTDYTSQNPLVLQATNGLLAYASMYQAGCLKDPAGSYCFANAITGTNSSLADVYPYWLPLGTEMPSGVRATCTTCLKNTMGIFRVAASNSTLPISKTYVAAAQLINIGCGPDYVSDSIDFRTSSAARTFSLSMTPAVTILVMLIAILR
;
A
#
# COMPACT_ATOMS: atom_id res chain seq x y z
N MET A 1 -31.53 35.55 54.99
CA MET A 1 -30.18 35.16 55.46
C MET A 1 -29.20 35.51 54.34
N LYS A 2 -28.30 36.47 54.60
CA LYS A 2 -27.24 36.90 53.68
C LYS A 2 -26.01 36.01 53.93
N PHE A 3 -25.38 35.49 52.89
CA PHE A 3 -23.97 35.09 52.97
C PHE A 3 -23.20 35.63 51.77
N ALA A 4 -22.10 36.29 52.12
CA ALA A 4 -21.23 37.07 51.28
C ALA A 4 -20.28 36.18 50.46
N GLY A 5 -19.95 36.65 49.26
CA GLY A 5 -18.89 36.08 48.43
C GLY A 5 -17.50 36.45 48.96
N GLN A 6 -16.58 35.49 48.83
CA GLN A 6 -15.17 35.68 49.13
C GLN A 6 -14.38 35.43 47.84
N SER A 7 -13.83 36.53 47.31
CA SER A 7 -12.87 36.57 46.21
C SER A 7 -11.50 36.14 46.71
N SER A 8 -10.78 35.32 45.94
CA SER A 8 -9.34 35.16 46.08
C SER A 8 -8.71 35.10 44.69
N GLN A 9 -7.98 36.16 44.36
CA GLN A 9 -7.10 36.28 43.21
C GLN A 9 -5.90 35.33 43.36
N PHE A 10 -5.48 34.70 42.26
CA PHE A 10 -4.07 34.35 42.06
C PHE A 10 -3.69 34.54 40.59
N SER A 11 -2.64 35.35 40.40
CA SER A 11 -2.05 35.78 39.13
C SER A 11 -1.07 34.72 38.59
N PRO A 12 -0.75 34.71 37.28
CA PRO A 12 -0.03 33.61 36.64
C PRO A 12 1.50 33.74 36.80
N ARG A 13 2.16 32.63 37.17
CA ARG A 13 3.62 32.50 37.08
C ARG A 13 4.04 32.22 35.64
N LYS A 14 4.73 33.19 35.03
CA LYS A 14 5.64 32.95 33.89
C LYS A 14 6.92 32.30 34.43
N TYR A 15 7.35 31.21 33.80
CA TYR A 15 8.74 30.78 33.82
C TYR A 15 9.15 30.39 32.40
N ASN A 16 10.06 31.18 31.86
CA ASN A 16 10.90 30.85 30.71
C ASN A 16 11.88 29.76 31.13
N THR A 17 12.20 28.81 30.25
CA THR A 17 13.50 28.14 30.32
C THR A 17 14.03 27.92 28.91
N GLU A 18 15.09 28.68 28.61
CA GLU A 18 16.04 28.46 27.53
C GLU A 18 16.62 27.04 27.63
N PHE A 19 16.90 26.42 26.48
CA PHE A 19 17.83 25.29 26.41
C PHE A 19 18.99 25.72 25.52
N ASN A 20 20.08 26.13 26.18
CA ASN A 20 21.33 26.48 25.55
C ASN A 20 22.22 25.24 25.38
N ILE A 21 22.90 25.26 24.26
CA ILE A 21 23.93 24.32 23.81
C ILE A 21 25.16 24.48 24.72
N SER A 22 25.75 23.39 25.18
CA SER A 22 27.11 23.40 25.74
C SER A 22 27.83 22.09 25.48
N GLU A 23 28.98 22.29 24.84
CA GLU A 23 30.11 21.44 24.51
C GLU A 23 30.71 20.71 25.72
N ALA A 24 31.14 19.45 25.52
CA ALA A 24 32.25 18.85 26.25
C ALA A 24 32.87 17.67 25.45
N GLU A 25 34.09 17.91 24.96
CA GLU A 25 35.15 16.92 24.66
C GLU A 25 35.46 16.03 25.90
N HIS A 26 36.08 14.84 25.89
CA HIS A 26 37.10 14.24 25.01
C HIS A 26 37.39 12.76 25.38
N LYS A 27 37.99 12.01 24.42
CA LYS A 27 38.73 10.70 24.49
C LYS A 27 37.87 9.40 24.51
N GLY A 28 38.00 8.42 23.61
CA GLY A 28 38.83 8.24 22.42
C GLY A 28 38.72 6.79 21.86
N VAL A 29 38.79 6.69 20.51
CA VAL A 29 39.40 5.59 19.69
C VAL A 29 38.59 4.28 19.46
N PRO A 30 38.55 3.69 18.23
CA PRO A 30 38.44 4.31 16.91
C PRO A 30 37.45 3.60 15.94
N SER A 31 37.11 4.33 14.88
CA SER A 31 36.39 3.90 13.68
C SER A 31 37.29 3.14 12.71
N ALA A 32 36.76 2.12 12.02
CA ALA A 32 37.40 1.53 10.84
C ALA A 32 36.32 1.07 9.84
N TYR A 33 36.24 1.72 8.68
CA TYR A 33 36.21 1.10 7.35
C TYR A 33 36.28 2.22 6.31
N ALA A 34 37.51 2.63 6.01
CA ALA A 34 37.83 3.41 4.82
C ALA A 34 38.74 2.58 3.92
N SER A 35 38.39 2.61 2.64
CA SER A 35 39.19 2.25 1.47
C SER A 35 40.66 2.62 1.62
N GLN A 36 41.57 1.71 1.23
CA GLN A 36 42.72 2.05 0.42
C GLN A 36 43.43 0.81 -0.14
N THR A 37 43.47 0.76 -1.47
CA THR A 37 44.45 0.04 -2.25
C THR A 37 45.70 0.91 -2.39
N LYS A 38 46.86 0.35 -2.03
CA LYS A 38 48.20 0.58 -2.61
C LYS A 38 49.23 -0.05 -1.66
N ASP A 39 50.00 -1.02 -2.13
CA ASP A 39 51.42 -0.82 -2.44
C ASP A 39 52.11 -2.10 -2.92
N LEU A 40 53.33 -1.90 -3.42
CA LEU A 40 54.40 -2.86 -3.80
C LEU A 40 54.66 -2.90 -5.32
N ARG A 41 55.68 -2.22 -5.91
CA ARG A 41 56.86 -1.60 -5.30
C ARG A 41 58.15 -2.45 -5.34
N SER A 42 58.45 -3.14 -6.45
CA SER A 42 59.79 -3.57 -6.90
C SER A 42 60.51 -4.75 -6.20
N TYR A 43 60.73 -5.84 -6.95
CA TYR A 43 62.02 -6.54 -7.03
C TYR A 43 62.21 -7.05 -8.46
N LYS A 44 63.34 -6.68 -9.08
CA LYS A 44 63.77 -7.08 -10.43
C LYS A 44 65.12 -7.76 -10.32
N THR A 45 65.20 -9.01 -10.78
CA THR A 45 66.46 -9.77 -10.96
C THR A 45 66.85 -9.79 -12.44
N ASN A 46 68.16 -9.72 -12.69
CA ASN A 46 68.79 -9.62 -14.00
C ASN A 46 68.99 -11.01 -14.65
N GLY A 47 68.86 -11.08 -15.99
CA GLY A 47 69.31 -12.20 -16.83
C GLY A 47 68.99 -11.99 -18.32
N PRO A 48 69.81 -12.45 -19.29
CA PRO A 48 70.18 -11.63 -20.45
C PRO A 48 69.57 -11.99 -21.83
N ARG A 49 69.66 -10.97 -22.69
CA ARG A 49 69.56 -10.87 -24.16
C ARG A 49 69.52 -12.18 -24.99
N HIS A 50 68.48 -12.30 -25.82
CA HIS A 50 68.64 -12.80 -27.19
C HIS A 50 67.82 -12.00 -28.21
N ARG A 51 68.52 -11.63 -29.28
CA ARG A 51 68.13 -10.83 -30.44
C ARG A 51 67.40 -11.72 -31.45
N ARG A 52 66.13 -11.44 -31.78
CA ARG A 52 65.53 -11.87 -33.06
C ARG A 52 64.68 -10.76 -33.66
N LYS A 53 65.04 -10.41 -34.90
CA LYS A 53 64.37 -9.45 -35.79
C LYS A 53 62.93 -9.89 -36.04
N VAL A 54 61.98 -8.98 -35.83
CA VAL A 54 60.59 -9.14 -36.26
C VAL A 54 60.50 -8.67 -37.72
N LYS A 55 60.12 -9.60 -38.62
CA LYS A 55 59.63 -9.29 -39.96
C LYS A 55 58.13 -8.97 -39.85
N SER A 56 57.74 -7.91 -40.55
CA SER A 56 56.38 -7.39 -40.73
C SER A 56 55.44 -8.38 -41.43
N ASP A 57 54.20 -8.54 -40.95
CA ASP A 57 53.12 -9.12 -41.72
C ASP A 57 51.81 -8.32 -41.56
N ALA A 58 51.45 -7.64 -42.65
CA ALA A 58 50.29 -6.78 -42.83
C ALA A 58 49.00 -7.58 -43.12
N ARG A 59 48.54 -8.39 -42.16
CA ARG A 59 47.38 -9.28 -42.34
C ARG A 59 46.29 -9.22 -41.26
N LEU A 60 46.22 -8.14 -40.47
CA LEU A 60 45.19 -7.97 -39.44
C LEU A 60 44.22 -6.79 -39.67
N ALA A 61 44.50 -5.88 -40.61
CA ALA A 61 43.65 -4.71 -40.86
C ALA A 61 42.48 -4.97 -41.85
N ARG A 62 42.53 -6.04 -42.66
CA ARG A 62 41.45 -6.35 -43.64
C ARG A 62 40.27 -7.12 -43.05
N THR A 63 40.41 -7.72 -41.87
CA THR A 63 39.39 -8.61 -41.29
C THR A 63 38.35 -7.87 -40.44
N ILE A 64 38.64 -6.63 -40.04
CA ILE A 64 37.74 -5.81 -39.21
C ILE A 64 36.80 -4.96 -40.08
N SER A 65 37.28 -4.45 -41.21
CA SER A 65 36.48 -3.61 -42.13
C SER A 65 35.34 -4.39 -42.82
N THR A 66 35.57 -5.67 -43.15
CA THR A 66 34.54 -6.52 -43.78
C THR A 66 33.43 -6.94 -42.82
N ARG A 67 33.71 -7.08 -41.51
CA ARG A 67 32.70 -7.46 -40.51
C ARG A 67 31.73 -6.34 -40.16
N VAL A 68 32.19 -5.08 -40.19
CA VAL A 68 31.33 -3.91 -39.97
C VAL A 68 30.38 -3.71 -41.16
N SER A 69 30.86 -3.90 -42.39
CA SER A 69 30.04 -3.77 -43.60
C SER A 69 28.96 -4.86 -43.74
N LEU A 70 29.22 -6.07 -43.26
CA LEU A 70 28.25 -7.18 -43.32
C LEU A 70 27.12 -7.00 -42.30
N MET A 71 27.44 -6.48 -41.11
CA MET A 71 26.45 -6.23 -40.04
C MET A 71 25.51 -5.08 -40.40
N THR A 72 26.02 -4.02 -41.05
CA THR A 72 25.17 -2.93 -41.55
C THR A 72 24.25 -3.39 -42.66
N LEU A 73 24.70 -4.28 -43.55
CA LEU A 73 23.86 -4.81 -44.63
C LEU A 73 22.75 -5.72 -44.08
N LEU A 74 23.06 -6.57 -43.10
CA LEU A 74 22.08 -7.41 -42.41
C LEU A 74 21.00 -6.60 -41.69
N PHE A 75 21.38 -5.49 -41.05
CA PHE A 75 20.43 -4.62 -40.36
C PHE A 75 19.49 -3.91 -41.34
N VAL A 76 20.00 -3.48 -42.49
CA VAL A 76 19.19 -2.87 -43.56
C VAL A 76 18.24 -3.90 -44.18
N VAL A 77 18.68 -5.14 -44.41
CA VAL A 77 17.83 -6.24 -44.90
C VAL A 77 16.69 -6.53 -43.93
N VAL A 78 16.94 -6.60 -42.62
CA VAL A 78 15.88 -6.83 -41.61
C VAL A 78 14.85 -5.69 -41.57
N LEU A 79 15.27 -4.45 -41.85
CA LEU A 79 14.34 -3.31 -41.93
C LEU A 79 13.49 -3.32 -43.23
N PHE A 80 14.04 -3.82 -44.34
CA PHE A 80 13.29 -3.94 -45.60
C PHE A 80 12.37 -5.18 -45.67
N PHE A 81 12.64 -6.25 -44.92
CA PHE A 81 11.79 -7.45 -44.88
C PHE A 81 10.65 -7.41 -43.84
N ASN A 82 10.65 -6.44 -42.93
CA ASN A 82 9.53 -6.22 -42.00
C ASN A 82 8.54 -5.14 -42.48
N GLY A 83 8.68 -4.69 -43.73
CA GLY A 83 7.83 -3.68 -44.38
C GLY A 83 6.62 -4.24 -45.11
N THR A 84 6.02 -5.35 -44.67
CA THR A 84 4.69 -5.78 -45.14
C THR A 84 3.65 -5.44 -44.10
N VAL A 85 3.01 -4.30 -44.32
CA VAL A 85 1.77 -3.86 -43.67
C VAL A 85 0.72 -4.95 -43.87
N ALA A 86 0.48 -5.74 -42.82
CA ALA A 86 -0.70 -6.58 -42.72
C ALA A 86 -1.89 -5.66 -42.44
N GLN A 87 -2.57 -5.24 -43.50
CA GLN A 87 -3.87 -4.58 -43.41
C GLN A 87 -4.88 -5.61 -42.91
N GLU A 88 -5.12 -5.62 -41.60
CA GLU A 88 -6.10 -6.50 -40.98
C GLU A 88 -7.50 -6.06 -41.40
N ARG A 89 -8.05 -6.77 -42.39
CA ARG A 89 -9.48 -6.71 -42.72
C ARG A 89 -10.24 -7.25 -41.51
N VAL A 90 -10.74 -6.32 -40.68
CA VAL A 90 -11.71 -6.62 -39.63
C VAL A 90 -12.98 -7.14 -40.31
N HIS A 91 -13.14 -8.46 -40.33
CA HIS A 91 -14.37 -9.10 -40.77
C HIS A 91 -15.50 -8.79 -39.76
N PRO A 92 -16.66 -8.24 -40.19
CA PRO A 92 -17.76 -7.83 -39.31
C PRO A 92 -18.52 -8.98 -38.61
N ALA A 93 -18.11 -10.23 -38.81
CA ALA A 93 -18.74 -11.41 -38.19
C ALA A 93 -18.22 -11.69 -36.76
N LEU A 94 -17.01 -11.23 -36.40
CA LEU A 94 -16.42 -11.49 -35.08
C LEU A 94 -16.91 -10.52 -33.99
N GLN A 95 -17.43 -9.35 -34.36
CA GLN A 95 -18.10 -8.43 -33.42
C GLN A 95 -19.45 -8.96 -32.90
N LYS A 96 -20.11 -9.84 -33.66
CA LYS A 96 -21.37 -10.48 -33.24
C LYS A 96 -21.15 -11.69 -32.32
N ALA A 97 -19.98 -12.34 -32.41
CA ALA A 97 -19.59 -13.42 -31.48
C ALA A 97 -19.02 -12.87 -30.16
N ALA A 98 -18.29 -11.74 -30.20
CA ALA A 98 -17.79 -11.07 -28.98
C ALA A 98 -18.90 -10.41 -28.14
N ARG A 99 -20.13 -10.27 -28.66
CA ARG A 99 -21.28 -9.71 -27.93
C ARG A 99 -22.13 -10.77 -27.21
N LYS A 100 -21.80 -12.07 -27.33
CA LYS A 100 -22.63 -13.16 -26.77
C LYS A 100 -21.97 -14.05 -25.72
N GLU A 101 -20.68 -13.89 -25.42
CA GLU A 101 -19.99 -14.69 -24.39
C GLU A 101 -18.98 -13.83 -23.59
N LEU A 102 -19.46 -12.71 -23.05
CA LEU A 102 -18.90 -12.14 -21.81
C LEU A 102 -19.97 -12.28 -20.71
N LEU A 103 -20.39 -13.51 -20.48
CA LEU A 103 -20.86 -13.89 -19.15
C LEU A 103 -19.62 -13.89 -18.25
N PHE A 104 -19.23 -12.68 -17.83
CA PHE A 104 -18.31 -12.49 -16.73
C PHE A 104 -18.85 -13.37 -15.60
N ASN A 105 -18.04 -14.34 -15.17
CA ASN A 105 -18.35 -15.17 -14.02
C ASN A 105 -18.33 -14.26 -12.79
N ARG A 106 -19.45 -13.58 -12.57
CA ARG A 106 -19.76 -12.65 -11.48
C ARG A 106 -20.09 -13.44 -10.23
N ARG A 107 -19.38 -14.56 -10.00
CA ARG A 107 -19.44 -15.24 -8.71
C ARG A 107 -19.09 -14.17 -7.66
N PRO A 108 -20.02 -13.83 -6.77
CA PRO A 108 -19.71 -12.91 -5.70
C PRO A 108 -18.50 -13.47 -4.94
N ALA A 109 -17.63 -12.59 -4.46
CA ALA A 109 -16.75 -12.97 -3.36
C ALA A 109 -17.61 -13.64 -2.28
N PRO A 110 -17.13 -14.74 -1.67
CA PRO A 110 -17.91 -15.55 -0.75
C PRO A 110 -18.59 -14.66 0.29
N ASP A 111 -19.87 -14.95 0.54
CA ASP A 111 -20.76 -14.14 1.36
C ASP A 111 -20.17 -13.86 2.75
N SER A 112 -19.45 -12.76 2.89
CA SER A 112 -19.11 -12.21 4.20
C SER A 112 -20.40 -11.67 4.83
N PRO A 113 -20.65 -11.89 6.14
CA PRO A 113 -21.76 -11.30 6.87
C PRO A 113 -21.91 -9.78 6.63
N HIS A 114 -20.80 -9.09 6.32
CA HIS A 114 -20.79 -7.69 5.91
C HIS A 114 -21.61 -7.39 4.66
N ARG A 115 -21.55 -8.23 3.61
CA ARG A 115 -22.30 -7.99 2.38
C ARG A 115 -23.80 -8.05 2.66
N ARG A 116 -24.24 -8.94 3.54
CA ARG A 116 -25.66 -9.06 3.94
C ARG A 116 -26.10 -7.90 4.85
N ALA A 117 -25.27 -7.48 5.80
CA ALA A 117 -25.57 -6.35 6.69
C ALA A 117 -25.58 -5.00 5.94
N LEU A 118 -24.68 -4.79 4.98
CA LEU A 118 -24.59 -3.57 4.18
C LEU A 118 -25.68 -3.48 3.10
N ILE A 119 -26.03 -4.59 2.45
CA ILE A 119 -27.17 -4.63 1.50
C ILE A 119 -28.51 -4.50 2.25
N GLY A 120 -28.65 -5.10 3.43
CA GLY A 120 -29.89 -5.02 4.22
C GLY A 120 -30.25 -3.62 4.70
N ARG A 121 -29.26 -2.75 4.94
CA ARG A 121 -29.49 -1.34 5.33
C ARG A 121 -29.76 -0.40 4.14
N ALA A 122 -29.39 -0.77 2.92
CA ALA A 122 -29.64 0.03 1.72
C ALA A 122 -31.09 -0.08 1.18
N ALA A 123 -31.90 -0.99 1.73
CA ALA A 123 -33.25 -1.31 1.25
C ALA A 123 -34.39 -0.70 2.08
N ILE A 124 -34.11 0.25 2.99
CA ILE A 124 -35.16 0.89 3.80
C ILE A 124 -35.57 2.22 3.16
N PRO A 125 -36.76 2.34 2.52
CA PRO A 125 -37.29 3.62 2.13
C PRO A 125 -37.71 4.41 3.38
N THR A 126 -37.24 5.66 3.46
CA THR A 126 -37.55 6.64 4.51
C THR A 126 -39.01 7.07 4.38
N THR A 127 -39.89 6.51 5.22
CA THR A 127 -41.19 7.14 5.51
C THR A 127 -41.61 6.95 6.96
N ALA A 128 -42.07 8.06 7.54
CA ALA A 128 -42.80 8.25 8.79
C ALA A 128 -41.97 8.29 10.08
N ALA A 129 -42.33 9.06 11.09
CA ALA A 129 -43.14 10.27 11.25
C ALA A 129 -42.88 10.70 12.69
N ALA A 130 -42.90 12.00 12.94
CA ALA A 130 -42.68 12.57 14.26
C ALA A 130 -43.75 12.09 15.27
N THR A 131 -43.34 11.73 16.48
CA THR A 131 -44.20 11.82 17.65
C THR A 131 -43.36 12.29 18.83
N SER A 132 -43.62 13.54 19.21
CA SER A 132 -43.05 14.25 20.35
C SER A 132 -43.69 13.79 21.65
N ASN A 133 -42.89 13.60 22.71
CA ASN A 133 -43.19 14.21 24.00
C ASN A 133 -41.95 14.33 24.89
N PRO A 134 -41.91 15.33 25.79
CA PRO A 134 -40.68 15.90 26.31
C PRO A 134 -40.30 15.37 27.70
N ALA A 135 -39.01 15.25 27.98
CA ALA A 135 -38.50 15.21 29.35
C ALA A 135 -37.07 15.77 29.43
N THR A 136 -37.02 17.03 29.87
CA THR A 136 -36.05 17.66 30.77
C THR A 136 -34.57 17.28 30.65
N SER A 137 -33.81 18.26 30.18
CA SER A 137 -32.36 18.36 30.22
C SER A 137 -31.80 18.42 31.65
N THR A 138 -30.94 17.47 31.99
CA THR A 138 -29.84 17.67 32.94
C THR A 138 -28.54 17.22 32.28
N THR A 139 -27.69 18.19 31.98
CA THR A 139 -26.29 18.01 31.61
C THR A 139 -25.53 17.31 32.74
N GLY A 140 -25.25 16.02 32.56
CA GLY A 140 -24.32 15.25 33.36
C GLY A 140 -23.38 14.50 32.42
N ILE A 141 -22.11 14.89 32.40
CA ILE A 141 -21.03 14.11 31.77
C ILE A 141 -20.91 12.82 32.61
N ALA A 142 -21.50 11.74 32.11
CA ALA A 142 -21.35 10.43 32.71
C ALA A 142 -19.91 9.96 32.50
N THR A 143 -19.06 10.21 33.49
CA THR A 143 -17.76 9.56 33.61
C THR A 143 -18.05 8.13 34.05
N ALA A 144 -18.09 7.18 33.11
CA ALA A 144 -18.28 5.79 33.43
C ALA A 144 -17.04 5.26 34.19
N PRO A 145 -17.21 4.50 35.29
CA PRO A 145 -16.11 3.88 36.00
C PRO A 145 -15.44 2.84 35.10
N GLY A 146 -14.14 3.01 34.85
CA GLY A 146 -13.38 2.06 34.05
C GLY A 146 -13.11 0.77 34.82
N THR A 147 -13.91 -0.27 34.61
CA THR A 147 -13.52 -1.66 34.92
C THR A 147 -14.35 -2.70 34.16
N ASP A 148 -14.46 -2.56 32.84
CA ASP A 148 -14.72 -3.71 31.96
C ASP A 148 -13.85 -3.55 30.71
N LYS A 149 -12.58 -3.99 30.82
CA LYS A 149 -11.83 -4.33 29.61
C LYS A 149 -12.46 -5.60 29.04
N GLY A 150 -13.60 -5.46 28.38
CA GLY A 150 -14.09 -6.50 27.48
C GLY A 150 -12.92 -6.93 26.60
N THR A 151 -12.67 -8.24 26.52
CA THR A 151 -11.54 -8.82 25.78
C THR A 151 -11.44 -8.16 24.41
N LEU A 152 -10.29 -7.53 24.13
CA LEU A 152 -10.07 -6.85 22.85
C LEU A 152 -10.31 -7.85 21.70
N PRO A 153 -11.08 -7.48 20.66
CA PRO A 153 -11.35 -8.38 19.55
C PRO A 153 -10.09 -8.93 18.91
N GLN A 154 -10.09 -10.19 18.49
CA GLN A 154 -8.93 -10.83 17.88
C GLN A 154 -9.23 -11.23 16.43
N PRO A 155 -8.26 -11.18 15.52
CA PRO A 155 -8.42 -11.77 14.19
C PRO A 155 -8.78 -13.25 14.28
N PHE A 156 -9.69 -13.71 13.43
CA PHE A 156 -10.12 -15.11 13.40
C PHE A 156 -10.59 -15.63 14.78
N ASP A 157 -11.40 -14.83 15.47
CA ASP A 157 -12.02 -15.15 16.77
C ASP A 157 -13.19 -16.14 16.69
N THR A 158 -13.44 -16.67 15.49
CA THR A 158 -14.37 -17.77 15.23
C THR A 158 -13.58 -19.01 14.82
N THR A 159 -14.23 -20.16 14.77
CA THR A 159 -13.56 -21.39 14.32
C THR A 159 -13.12 -21.25 12.86
N LEU A 160 -11.86 -21.59 12.56
CA LEU A 160 -11.28 -21.51 11.20
C LEU A 160 -12.00 -22.40 10.16
N GLY A 161 -12.88 -23.30 10.61
CA GLY A 161 -13.54 -24.28 9.78
C GLY A 161 -12.60 -25.41 9.34
N ASN A 162 -13.15 -26.32 8.52
CA ASN A 162 -12.46 -27.54 8.08
C ASN A 162 -12.20 -27.57 6.56
N ASN A 163 -12.45 -26.45 5.87
CA ASN A 163 -12.29 -26.35 4.43
C ASN A 163 -10.84 -25.99 4.09
N PHE A 164 -9.92 -26.93 4.31
CA PHE A 164 -8.51 -26.82 3.94
C PHE A 164 -8.07 -28.07 3.18
N THR A 165 -7.19 -27.89 2.20
CA THR A 165 -6.67 -28.99 1.38
C THR A 165 -5.66 -29.86 2.14
N SER A 166 -5.05 -29.33 3.20
CA SER A 166 -4.06 -29.99 4.05
C SER A 166 -4.18 -29.50 5.50
N THR A 167 -3.72 -30.31 6.46
CA THR A 167 -3.62 -29.92 7.87
C THR A 167 -2.52 -28.90 8.17
N ALA A 168 -1.56 -28.73 7.24
CA ALA A 168 -0.45 -27.78 7.38
C ALA A 168 -0.94 -26.32 7.48
N CYS A 169 -1.96 -25.96 6.70
CA CYS A 169 -2.49 -24.60 6.67
C CYS A 169 -3.18 -24.21 8.00
N PRO A 170 -4.19 -24.93 8.51
CA PRO A 170 -4.81 -24.59 9.79
C PRO A 170 -3.81 -24.69 10.96
N ALA A 171 -2.83 -25.59 10.92
CA ALA A 171 -1.77 -25.63 11.93
C ALA A 171 -0.91 -24.35 11.92
N TYR A 172 -0.61 -23.80 10.74
CA TYR A 172 0.10 -22.53 10.63
C TYR A 172 -0.73 -21.35 11.15
N PHE A 173 -2.03 -21.32 10.87
CA PHE A 173 -2.95 -20.34 11.45
C PHE A 173 -2.93 -20.35 12.97
N THR A 174 -3.13 -21.52 13.58
CA THR A 174 -3.04 -21.69 15.03
C THR A 174 -1.70 -21.17 15.57
N LYS A 175 -0.60 -21.46 14.87
CA LYS A 175 0.74 -21.03 15.29
C LYS A 175 0.91 -19.51 15.31
N PHE A 176 0.58 -18.81 14.22
CA PHE A 176 0.80 -17.36 14.19
C PHE A 176 -0.24 -16.58 15.01
N LEU A 177 -1.48 -17.09 15.13
CA LEU A 177 -2.51 -16.48 15.98
C LEU A 177 -2.18 -16.59 17.48
N ALA A 178 -1.42 -17.62 17.87
CA ALA A 178 -0.90 -17.79 19.22
C ALA A 178 0.42 -17.03 19.49
N ASP A 179 1.03 -16.41 18.46
CA ASP A 179 2.27 -15.65 18.63
C ASP A 179 2.00 -14.34 19.41
N PRO A 180 2.62 -14.13 20.59
CA PRO A 180 2.37 -12.93 21.39
C PRO A 180 2.81 -11.65 20.68
N VAL A 181 3.78 -11.71 19.77
CA VAL A 181 4.16 -10.55 18.95
C VAL A 181 3.05 -10.21 17.97
N PHE A 182 2.44 -11.22 17.35
CA PHE A 182 1.30 -11.02 16.46
C PHE A 182 0.10 -10.42 17.20
N GLN A 183 -0.23 -10.94 18.37
CA GLN A 183 -1.34 -10.44 19.21
C GLN A 183 -1.12 -8.99 19.64
N ALA A 184 0.13 -8.63 19.99
CA ALA A 184 0.49 -7.25 20.34
C ALA A 184 0.42 -6.26 19.15
N CYS A 185 0.43 -6.77 17.91
CA CYS A 185 0.33 -5.94 16.70
C CYS A 185 -1.08 -5.49 16.35
N TYR A 186 -2.08 -6.18 16.91
CA TYR A 186 -3.50 -5.85 16.81
C TYR A 186 -3.93 -5.35 15.42
N PRO A 187 -3.79 -6.20 14.38
CA PRO A 187 -3.89 -5.76 12.99
C PRO A 187 -5.34 -5.39 12.60
N PHE A 188 -5.65 -4.09 12.58
CA PHE A 188 -6.93 -3.56 12.12
C PHE A 188 -7.36 -4.11 10.75
N SER A 189 -6.42 -4.32 9.83
CA SER A 189 -6.66 -4.93 8.51
C SER A 189 -7.27 -6.34 8.55
N LEU A 190 -6.91 -7.14 9.55
CA LEU A 190 -7.46 -8.48 9.75
C LEU A 190 -8.72 -8.44 10.60
N LEU A 191 -8.77 -7.59 11.62
CA LEU A 191 -9.96 -7.40 12.46
C LEU A 191 -11.17 -7.03 11.61
N LEU A 192 -10.99 -6.09 10.69
CA LEU A 192 -12.05 -5.61 9.79
C LEU A 192 -12.62 -6.72 8.87
N GLN A 193 -11.94 -7.85 8.66
CA GLN A 193 -12.44 -8.93 7.80
C GLN A 193 -12.82 -10.21 8.52
N THR A 194 -12.21 -10.47 9.67
CA THR A 194 -12.14 -11.82 10.25
C THR A 194 -12.53 -11.89 11.72
N SER A 195 -12.81 -10.76 12.37
CA SER A 195 -13.16 -10.72 13.79
C SER A 195 -14.64 -10.42 13.99
N HIS A 196 -15.37 -11.42 14.43
CA HIS A 196 -16.75 -11.27 14.85
C HIS A 196 -16.88 -10.30 16.03
N ALA A 197 -15.96 -10.35 17.01
CA ALA A 197 -15.97 -9.43 18.13
C ALA A 197 -15.69 -7.97 17.68
N PHE A 198 -14.89 -7.76 16.63
CA PHE A 198 -14.68 -6.43 16.06
C PHE A 198 -15.96 -5.94 15.36
N PHE A 199 -16.68 -6.82 14.67
CA PHE A 199 -17.99 -6.50 14.06
C PHE A 199 -19.05 -6.10 15.10
N GLU A 200 -18.97 -6.62 16.32
CA GLU A 200 -19.81 -6.14 17.42
C GLU A 200 -19.28 -4.84 18.03
N ALA A 201 -17.96 -4.66 18.09
CA ALA A 201 -17.34 -3.44 18.58
C ALA A 201 -17.63 -2.23 17.67
N GLU A 202 -17.62 -2.42 16.35
CA GLU A 202 -17.82 -1.34 15.38
C GLU A 202 -19.23 -0.71 15.42
N LYS A 203 -20.19 -1.37 16.05
CA LYS A 203 -21.54 -0.84 16.29
C LYS A 203 -21.58 0.21 17.40
N ASN A 204 -20.47 0.39 18.13
CA ASN A 204 -20.35 1.31 19.23
C ASN A 204 -19.08 2.16 19.08
N TYR A 205 -19.24 3.48 19.09
CA TYR A 205 -18.15 4.43 18.89
C TYR A 205 -16.98 4.17 19.85
N VAL A 206 -17.25 4.08 21.15
CA VAL A 206 -16.22 3.91 22.18
C VAL A 206 -15.46 2.59 22.00
N LYS A 207 -16.18 1.48 21.78
CA LYS A 207 -15.53 0.17 21.54
C LYS A 207 -14.68 0.17 20.27
N THR A 208 -15.14 0.85 19.21
CA THR A 208 -14.38 1.05 17.98
C THR A 208 -13.08 1.81 18.27
N THR A 209 -13.16 2.92 19.00
CA THR A 209 -11.98 3.72 19.34
C THR A 209 -10.97 2.96 20.21
N ILE A 210 -11.44 2.13 21.15
CA ILE A 210 -10.57 1.27 21.98
C ILE A 210 -9.80 0.26 21.11
N ALA A 211 -10.45 -0.35 20.13
CA ALA A 211 -9.80 -1.28 19.20
C ALA A 211 -8.81 -0.56 18.26
N LEU A 212 -9.14 0.66 17.80
CA LEU A 212 -8.21 1.48 17.02
C LEU A 212 -7.00 1.89 17.87
N ASP A 213 -7.20 2.32 19.13
CA ASP A 213 -6.11 2.65 20.05
C ASP A 213 -5.16 1.47 20.25
N ALA A 214 -5.69 0.26 20.41
CA ALA A 214 -4.87 -0.96 20.52
C ALA A 214 -4.03 -1.19 19.24
N SER A 215 -4.61 -0.95 18.05
CA SER A 215 -3.89 -1.01 16.78
C SER A 215 -2.78 0.04 16.71
N CYS A 216 -3.11 1.29 17.07
CA CYS A 216 -2.23 2.45 16.89
C CYS A 216 -1.09 2.52 17.90
N ASN A 217 -1.22 1.88 19.06
CA ASN A 217 -0.15 1.79 20.05
C ASN A 217 0.86 0.66 19.75
N ALA A 218 0.62 -0.17 18.72
CA ALA A 218 1.54 -1.22 18.32
C ALA A 218 2.83 -0.66 17.70
N ASN A 219 3.94 -1.40 17.86
CA ASN A 219 5.21 -1.06 17.19
C ASN A 219 5.10 -1.31 15.69
N PHE A 220 4.85 -0.24 14.93
CA PHE A 220 4.61 -0.31 13.49
C PHE A 220 5.68 -1.10 12.73
N ALA A 221 6.98 -0.81 12.95
CA ALA A 221 8.05 -1.43 12.19
C ALA A 221 8.12 -2.95 12.43
N LYS A 222 8.12 -3.35 13.70
CA LYS A 222 8.16 -4.77 14.10
C LYS A 222 6.95 -5.52 13.55
N CYS A 223 5.77 -4.92 13.68
CA CYS A 223 4.53 -5.53 13.25
C CYS A 223 4.42 -5.61 11.74
N ASN A 224 4.77 -4.56 11.01
CA ASN A 224 4.73 -4.58 9.56
C ASN A 224 5.66 -5.66 8.99
N THR A 225 6.88 -5.80 9.52
CA THR A 225 7.80 -6.89 9.13
C THR A 225 7.22 -8.26 9.43
N LEU A 226 6.63 -8.46 10.62
CA LEU A 226 6.00 -9.72 10.99
C LEU A 226 4.83 -10.07 10.04
N MET A 227 3.92 -9.13 9.80
CA MET A 227 2.76 -9.34 8.94
C MET A 227 3.17 -9.70 7.51
N GLN A 228 4.18 -9.02 6.96
CA GLN A 228 4.74 -9.37 5.64
C GLN A 228 5.38 -10.76 5.64
N SER A 229 6.09 -11.15 6.71
CA SER A 229 6.65 -12.50 6.82
C SER A 229 5.57 -13.58 6.87
N ILE A 230 4.47 -13.35 7.60
CA ILE A 230 3.36 -14.28 7.67
C ILE A 230 2.68 -14.38 6.31
N ALA A 231 2.39 -13.25 5.65
CA ALA A 231 1.78 -13.22 4.32
C ALA A 231 2.62 -14.00 3.29
N TYR A 232 3.94 -13.84 3.32
CA TYR A 232 4.85 -14.60 2.46
C TYR A 232 4.79 -16.11 2.73
N LYS A 233 4.77 -16.51 4.01
CA LYS A 233 4.71 -17.92 4.43
C LYS A 233 3.40 -18.60 4.06
N ILE A 234 2.26 -17.92 4.20
CA ILE A 234 0.95 -18.46 3.80
C ILE A 234 0.96 -18.90 2.33
N LYS A 235 1.62 -18.15 1.45
CA LYS A 235 1.67 -18.46 0.01
C LYS A 235 2.60 -19.62 -0.34
N GLN A 236 3.37 -20.15 0.61
CA GLN A 236 4.31 -21.25 0.34
C GLN A 236 3.58 -22.59 0.19
N PRO A 237 4.01 -23.46 -0.74
CA PRO A 237 3.39 -24.77 -0.98
C PRO A 237 3.26 -25.63 0.29
N GLU A 238 4.24 -25.55 1.19
CA GLU A 238 4.32 -26.37 2.40
C GLU A 238 3.40 -25.88 3.53
N VAL A 239 2.77 -24.71 3.36
CA VAL A 239 1.94 -24.05 4.37
C VAL A 239 0.49 -24.02 3.93
N CYS A 240 0.11 -23.05 3.08
CA CYS A 240 -1.24 -22.91 2.54
C CYS A 240 -1.23 -22.72 1.01
N GLY A 241 -0.12 -23.01 0.31
CA GLY A 241 0.03 -22.69 -1.10
C GLY A 241 -1.06 -23.28 -1.99
N THR A 242 -1.43 -24.55 -1.75
CA THR A 242 -2.55 -25.19 -2.46
C THR A 242 -3.85 -24.44 -2.20
N ASP A 243 -4.23 -24.23 -0.94
CA ASP A 243 -5.42 -23.46 -0.56
C ASP A 243 -5.43 -22.03 -1.12
N TYR A 244 -4.28 -21.36 -1.16
CA TYR A 244 -4.11 -20.03 -1.74
C TYR A 244 -4.39 -20.05 -3.26
N THR A 245 -3.81 -21.01 -3.99
CA THR A 245 -4.05 -21.16 -5.43
C THR A 245 -5.48 -21.57 -5.75
N SER A 246 -6.11 -22.38 -4.89
CA SER A 246 -7.52 -22.76 -4.97
C SER A 246 -8.48 -21.65 -4.54
N GLN A 247 -7.97 -20.44 -4.26
CA GLN A 247 -8.77 -19.29 -3.85
C GLN A 247 -9.60 -19.54 -2.57
N ASN A 248 -9.03 -20.28 -1.62
CA ASN A 248 -9.64 -20.49 -0.32
C ASN A 248 -9.90 -19.12 0.36
N PRO A 249 -11.16 -18.80 0.72
CA PRO A 249 -11.50 -17.47 1.19
C PRO A 249 -10.78 -17.06 2.47
N LEU A 250 -10.59 -17.99 3.40
CA LEU A 250 -9.94 -17.70 4.67
C LEU A 250 -8.45 -17.38 4.43
N VAL A 251 -7.80 -18.15 3.56
CA VAL A 251 -6.39 -17.94 3.18
C VAL A 251 -6.22 -16.63 2.41
N LEU A 252 -7.15 -16.29 1.51
CA LEU A 252 -7.14 -15.01 0.78
C LEU A 252 -7.36 -13.81 1.70
N GLN A 253 -8.35 -13.87 2.60
CA GLN A 253 -8.63 -12.82 3.58
C GLN A 253 -7.43 -12.58 4.50
N ALA A 254 -6.81 -13.66 5.00
CA ALA A 254 -5.59 -13.56 5.79
C ALA A 254 -4.46 -12.91 5.00
N THR A 255 -4.18 -13.41 3.79
CA THR A 255 -3.09 -12.88 2.96
C THR A 255 -3.30 -11.40 2.64
N ASN A 256 -4.50 -11.01 2.22
CA ASN A 256 -4.82 -9.63 1.88
C ASN A 256 -4.76 -8.72 3.11
N GLY A 257 -5.31 -9.15 4.25
CA GLY A 257 -5.26 -8.37 5.48
C GLY A 257 -3.84 -8.20 6.02
N LEU A 258 -3.00 -9.23 5.93
CA LEU A 258 -1.59 -9.15 6.31
C LEU A 258 -0.80 -8.20 5.41
N LEU A 259 -1.00 -8.27 4.09
CA LEU A 259 -0.35 -7.36 3.12
C LEU A 259 -0.84 -5.92 3.27
N ALA A 260 -2.11 -5.73 3.64
CA ALA A 260 -2.72 -4.43 3.85
C ALA A 260 -2.39 -3.80 5.22
N TYR A 261 -1.64 -4.49 6.09
CA TYR A 261 -1.37 -4.02 7.46
C TYR A 261 -0.84 -2.58 7.48
N ALA A 262 0.15 -2.26 6.64
CA ALA A 262 0.78 -0.95 6.66
C ALA A 262 -0.20 0.19 6.32
N SER A 263 -0.97 0.05 5.24
CA SER A 263 -1.93 1.06 4.80
C SER A 263 -3.12 1.16 5.75
N MET A 264 -3.59 0.04 6.28
CA MET A 264 -4.70 0.01 7.23
C MET A 264 -4.30 0.52 8.61
N TYR A 265 -3.06 0.28 9.07
CA TYR A 265 -2.54 0.90 10.28
C TYR A 265 -2.56 2.42 10.14
N GLN A 266 -2.00 2.96 9.05
CA GLN A 266 -1.96 4.40 8.82
C GLN A 266 -3.37 5.01 8.70
N ALA A 267 -4.27 4.37 7.97
CA ALA A 267 -5.64 4.86 7.79
C ALA A 267 -6.49 4.71 9.05
N GLY A 268 -6.35 3.60 9.79
CA GLY A 268 -7.05 3.34 11.05
C GLY A 268 -6.62 4.31 12.15
N CYS A 269 -5.35 4.74 12.14
CA CYS A 269 -4.81 5.70 13.09
C CYS A 269 -5.02 7.16 12.71
N LEU A 270 -5.63 7.41 11.55
CA LEU A 270 -5.94 8.76 11.11
C LEU A 270 -7.02 9.36 12.02
N LYS A 271 -6.75 10.57 12.52
CA LYS A 271 -7.69 11.37 13.32
C LYS A 271 -8.04 12.66 12.58
N ASP A 272 -9.25 13.15 12.81
CA ASP A 272 -9.66 14.48 12.37
C ASP A 272 -9.04 15.57 13.27
N PRO A 273 -9.19 16.87 12.93
CA PRO A 273 -8.67 17.96 13.75
C PRO A 273 -9.25 18.03 15.17
N ALA A 274 -10.40 17.42 15.42
CA ALA A 274 -11.01 17.31 16.73
C ALA A 274 -10.45 16.12 17.56
N GLY A 275 -9.51 15.36 16.99
CA GLY A 275 -8.88 14.20 17.64
C GLY A 275 -9.70 12.91 17.57
N SER A 276 -10.79 12.91 16.81
CA SER A 276 -11.66 11.74 16.63
C SER A 276 -11.13 10.85 15.51
N TYR A 277 -11.15 9.53 15.70
CA TYR A 277 -10.70 8.60 14.66
C TYR A 277 -11.57 8.69 13.41
N CYS A 278 -10.94 8.83 12.25
CA CYS A 278 -11.63 8.93 10.97
C CYS A 278 -12.46 7.67 10.66
N PHE A 279 -11.94 6.48 11.00
CA PHE A 279 -12.72 5.24 10.84
C PHE A 279 -13.91 5.18 11.81
N ALA A 280 -13.72 5.52 13.08
CA ALA A 280 -14.80 5.54 14.07
C ALA A 280 -15.93 6.51 13.66
N ASN A 281 -15.56 7.71 13.20
CA ASN A 281 -16.50 8.68 12.64
C ASN A 281 -17.19 8.13 11.37
N ALA A 282 -16.49 7.42 10.49
CA ALA A 282 -17.09 6.86 9.28
C ALA A 282 -18.11 5.74 9.55
N ILE A 283 -17.97 5.00 10.65
CA ILE A 283 -18.86 3.86 10.95
C ILE A 283 -19.96 4.17 11.98
N THR A 284 -19.69 5.10 12.90
CA THR A 284 -20.59 5.41 14.03
C THR A 284 -20.81 6.91 14.23
N GLY A 285 -20.24 7.76 13.39
CA GLY A 285 -20.40 9.21 13.52
C GLY A 285 -21.82 9.67 13.21
N THR A 286 -22.23 10.78 13.83
CA THR A 286 -23.61 11.31 13.73
C THR A 286 -24.01 11.69 12.30
N ASN A 287 -23.05 12.06 11.45
CA ASN A 287 -23.25 12.38 10.04
C ASN A 287 -22.65 11.33 9.10
N SER A 288 -22.47 10.10 9.59
CA SER A 288 -21.88 9.02 8.79
C SER A 288 -22.92 8.32 7.92
N SER A 289 -22.50 7.96 6.72
CA SER A 289 -23.19 7.03 5.84
C SER A 289 -22.42 5.72 5.80
N LEU A 290 -23.11 4.60 5.54
CA LEU A 290 -22.42 3.33 5.23
C LEU A 290 -21.42 3.47 4.07
N ALA A 291 -21.65 4.46 3.20
CA ALA A 291 -20.74 4.78 2.11
C ALA A 291 -19.35 5.20 2.59
N ASP A 292 -19.23 5.77 3.80
CA ASP A 292 -17.98 6.31 4.35
C ASP A 292 -17.01 5.22 4.81
N VAL A 293 -17.51 4.00 5.02
CA VAL A 293 -16.72 2.86 5.46
C VAL A 293 -16.09 2.10 4.27
N TYR A 294 -16.73 2.10 3.09
CA TYR A 294 -16.24 1.34 1.93
C TYR A 294 -14.79 1.62 1.53
N PRO A 295 -14.26 2.85 1.61
CA PRO A 295 -12.85 3.10 1.33
C PRO A 295 -11.88 2.22 2.13
N TYR A 296 -12.20 1.88 3.39
CA TYR A 296 -11.35 1.05 4.25
C TYR A 296 -11.29 -0.42 3.83
N TRP A 297 -12.12 -0.83 2.87
CA TRP A 297 -12.10 -2.17 2.28
C TRP A 297 -11.22 -2.27 1.04
N LEU A 298 -10.86 -1.12 0.43
CA LEU A 298 -9.99 -1.07 -0.75
C LEU A 298 -8.64 -1.75 -0.52
N PRO A 299 -7.94 -1.52 0.62
CA PRO A 299 -6.65 -2.16 0.89
C PRO A 299 -6.72 -3.69 0.92
N LEU A 300 -7.89 -4.21 1.24
CA LEU A 300 -8.17 -5.63 1.42
C LEU A 300 -8.51 -6.33 0.09
N GLY A 301 -8.53 -5.57 -1.01
CA GLY A 301 -8.85 -6.08 -2.35
C GLY A 301 -10.34 -6.07 -2.68
N THR A 302 -11.16 -5.43 -1.86
CA THR A 302 -12.60 -5.29 -2.12
C THR A 302 -12.86 -3.96 -2.82
N GLU A 303 -13.55 -4.02 -3.95
CA GLU A 303 -13.94 -2.82 -4.71
C GLU A 303 -15.06 -2.05 -4.01
N MET A 304 -15.06 -0.74 -4.18
CA MET A 304 -16.18 0.10 -3.73
C MET A 304 -17.39 -0.14 -4.66
N PRO A 305 -18.59 -0.43 -4.13
CA PRO A 305 -19.76 -0.64 -4.96
C PRO A 305 -20.10 0.59 -5.81
N SER A 306 -20.49 0.38 -7.07
CA SER A 306 -20.97 1.47 -7.92
C SER A 306 -22.24 2.10 -7.33
N GLY A 307 -22.32 3.43 -7.33
CA GLY A 307 -23.52 4.17 -6.89
C GLY A 307 -23.54 4.56 -5.41
N VAL A 308 -22.58 4.11 -4.60
CA VAL A 308 -22.39 4.65 -3.24
C VAL A 308 -21.70 6.01 -3.31
N ARG A 309 -22.10 6.94 -2.45
CA ARG A 309 -21.49 8.27 -2.35
C ARG A 309 -21.01 8.50 -0.93
N ALA A 310 -19.69 8.46 -0.76
CA ALA A 310 -19.07 8.82 0.51
C ALA A 310 -19.17 10.33 0.73
N THR A 311 -19.24 10.70 2.00
CA THR A 311 -19.20 12.07 2.48
C THR A 311 -17.81 12.64 2.25
N CYS A 312 -17.74 13.80 1.59
CA CYS A 312 -16.50 14.44 1.14
C CYS A 312 -15.74 15.13 2.28
N THR A 313 -15.33 14.35 3.29
CA THR A 313 -14.63 14.83 4.48
C THR A 313 -13.11 14.86 4.31
N THR A 314 -12.42 15.71 5.08
CA THR A 314 -10.94 15.68 5.13
C THR A 314 -10.40 14.30 5.49
N CYS A 315 -11.11 13.54 6.34
CA CYS A 315 -10.81 12.14 6.62
C CYS A 315 -10.80 11.28 5.35
N LEU A 316 -11.84 11.36 4.52
CA LEU A 316 -11.90 10.62 3.26
C LEU A 316 -10.71 10.96 2.35
N LYS A 317 -10.43 12.26 2.18
CA LYS A 317 -9.31 12.72 1.34
C LYS A 317 -7.95 12.20 1.83
N ASN A 318 -7.70 12.28 3.13
CA ASN A 318 -6.45 11.83 3.75
C ASN A 318 -6.31 10.29 3.70
N THR A 319 -7.39 9.55 3.97
CA THR A 319 -7.44 8.09 3.85
C THR A 319 -7.12 7.65 2.42
N MET A 320 -7.73 8.28 1.42
CA MET A 320 -7.41 8.00 0.01
C MET A 320 -6.00 8.43 -0.37
N GLY A 321 -5.41 9.44 0.29
CA GLY A 321 -4.00 9.79 0.13
C GLY A 321 -3.05 8.67 0.57
N ILE A 322 -3.31 8.07 1.75
CA ILE A 322 -2.56 6.91 2.27
C ILE A 322 -2.69 5.73 1.29
N PHE A 323 -3.90 5.47 0.82
CA PHE A 323 -4.19 4.37 -0.08
C PHE A 323 -3.55 4.54 -1.46
N ARG A 324 -3.42 5.78 -1.96
CA ARG A 324 -2.68 6.07 -3.18
C ARG A 324 -1.23 5.60 -3.10
N VAL A 325 -0.56 5.94 -1.99
CA VAL A 325 0.84 5.60 -1.76
C VAL A 325 0.99 4.08 -1.72
N ALA A 326 0.08 3.38 -1.03
CA ALA A 326 0.08 1.91 -1.02
C ALA A 326 -0.19 1.32 -2.41
N ALA A 327 -1.11 1.91 -3.19
CA ALA A 327 -1.46 1.45 -4.54
C ALA A 327 -0.33 1.57 -5.56
N SER A 328 0.66 2.44 -5.31
CA SER A 328 1.89 2.50 -6.13
C SER A 328 2.71 1.20 -6.11
N ASN A 329 2.45 0.30 -5.15
CA ASN A 329 3.00 -1.04 -5.14
C ASN A 329 2.00 -2.04 -5.75
N SER A 330 2.29 -2.49 -6.97
CA SER A 330 1.43 -3.43 -7.72
C SER A 330 1.29 -4.81 -7.09
N THR A 331 2.13 -5.16 -6.11
CA THR A 331 2.02 -6.45 -5.38
C THR A 331 0.94 -6.42 -4.31
N LEU A 332 0.43 -5.24 -3.94
CA LEU A 332 -0.61 -5.09 -2.92
C LEU A 332 -2.01 -5.15 -3.54
N PRO A 333 -3.01 -5.72 -2.84
CA PRO A 333 -4.38 -5.82 -3.37
C PRO A 333 -4.97 -4.47 -3.79
N ILE A 334 -4.62 -3.41 -3.07
CA ILE A 334 -5.12 -2.05 -3.27
C ILE A 334 -4.79 -1.45 -4.64
N SER A 335 -3.72 -1.92 -5.29
CA SER A 335 -3.34 -1.48 -6.64
C SER A 335 -4.43 -1.74 -7.67
N LYS A 336 -5.31 -2.73 -7.42
CA LYS A 336 -6.41 -3.12 -8.29
C LYS A 336 -7.72 -2.37 -7.99
N THR A 337 -7.88 -1.89 -6.76
CA THR A 337 -9.14 -1.30 -6.27
C THR A 337 -9.11 0.22 -6.19
N TYR A 338 -7.92 0.83 -6.08
CA TYR A 338 -7.77 2.26 -5.80
C TYR A 338 -8.34 3.17 -6.89
N VAL A 339 -7.90 3.00 -8.14
CA VAL A 339 -8.21 3.93 -9.25
C VAL A 339 -9.72 4.03 -9.48
N ALA A 340 -10.40 2.89 -9.57
CA ALA A 340 -11.85 2.84 -9.75
C ALA A 340 -12.59 3.52 -8.59
N ALA A 341 -12.13 3.31 -7.35
CA ALA A 341 -12.73 3.96 -6.18
C ALA A 341 -12.47 5.48 -6.16
N ALA A 342 -11.26 5.92 -6.52
CA ALA A 342 -10.92 7.34 -6.62
C ALA A 342 -11.79 8.07 -7.65
N GLN A 343 -12.04 7.45 -8.81
CA GLN A 343 -12.95 7.98 -9.82
C GLN A 343 -14.39 8.11 -9.29
N LEU A 344 -14.90 7.08 -8.62
CA LEU A 344 -16.23 7.13 -8.01
C LEU A 344 -16.34 8.23 -6.94
N ILE A 345 -15.30 8.42 -6.13
CA ILE A 345 -15.25 9.50 -5.14
C ILE A 345 -15.23 10.87 -5.83
N ASN A 346 -14.43 11.06 -6.88
CA ASN A 346 -14.36 12.31 -7.62
C ASN A 346 -15.70 12.67 -8.30
N ILE A 347 -16.46 11.67 -8.77
CA ILE A 347 -17.83 11.90 -9.29
C ILE A 347 -18.75 12.50 -8.21
N GLY A 348 -18.61 12.06 -6.96
CA GLY A 348 -19.43 12.53 -5.84
C GLY A 348 -18.94 13.85 -5.21
N CYS A 349 -17.62 14.02 -5.11
CA CYS A 349 -16.99 15.08 -4.33
C CYS A 349 -16.41 16.23 -5.16
N GLY A 350 -16.46 16.12 -6.48
CA GLY A 350 -15.88 17.07 -7.42
C GLY A 350 -14.58 16.54 -8.05
N PRO A 351 -14.21 17.09 -9.23
CA PRO A 351 -12.99 16.71 -9.92
C PRO A 351 -11.77 16.94 -9.02
N ASP A 352 -10.77 16.07 -9.14
CA ASP A 352 -9.50 16.14 -8.42
C ASP A 352 -9.60 16.19 -6.88
N TYR A 353 -10.75 15.78 -6.32
CA TYR A 353 -10.91 15.70 -4.88
C TYR A 353 -9.88 14.75 -4.25
N VAL A 354 -9.71 13.58 -4.88
CA VAL A 354 -8.61 12.64 -4.66
C VAL A 354 -7.93 12.35 -6.00
N SER A 355 -6.64 11.98 -5.96
CA SER A 355 -5.92 11.57 -7.17
C SER A 355 -6.45 10.23 -7.66
N ASP A 356 -6.84 10.13 -8.92
CA ASP A 356 -7.23 8.88 -9.57
C ASP A 356 -6.08 8.22 -10.35
N SER A 357 -4.90 8.84 -10.34
CA SER A 357 -3.67 8.30 -10.91
C SER A 357 -2.71 7.75 -9.83
N ILE A 358 -2.04 6.64 -10.19
CA ILE A 358 -0.99 6.01 -9.40
C ILE A 358 0.25 5.83 -10.28
N ASP A 359 1.40 6.30 -9.79
CA ASP A 359 2.68 6.01 -10.41
C ASP A 359 3.22 4.72 -9.80
N PHE A 360 3.34 3.66 -10.60
CA PHE A 360 3.91 2.43 -10.10
C PHE A 360 5.39 2.64 -9.80
N ARG A 361 5.79 2.42 -8.54
CA ARG A 361 7.20 2.35 -8.19
C ARG A 361 7.75 1.06 -8.77
N THR A 362 8.23 1.10 -10.01
CA THR A 362 9.07 0.02 -10.52
C THR A 362 10.34 0.04 -9.70
N SER A 363 10.61 -1.01 -8.92
CA SER A 363 11.92 -1.22 -8.31
C SER A 363 12.93 -1.53 -9.41
N SER A 364 13.33 -0.50 -10.14
CA SER A 364 14.37 -0.56 -11.16
C SER A 364 15.66 -0.04 -10.53
N ALA A 365 16.47 -0.94 -10.00
CA ALA A 365 17.91 -0.72 -9.96
C ALA A 365 18.44 -0.83 -11.41
N ALA A 366 18.17 0.19 -12.21
CA ALA A 366 18.85 0.43 -13.48
C ALA A 366 18.84 1.94 -13.69
N ARG A 367 19.95 2.60 -13.35
CA ARG A 367 20.23 3.95 -13.82
C ARG A 367 20.41 3.84 -15.33
N THR A 368 19.34 4.01 -16.09
CA THR A 368 19.45 4.39 -17.49
C THR A 368 19.99 5.82 -17.50
N PHE A 369 21.30 5.95 -17.66
CA PHE A 369 21.87 7.20 -18.14
C PHE A 369 21.24 7.46 -19.51
N SER A 370 20.31 8.40 -19.58
CA SER A 370 19.92 9.02 -20.84
C SER A 370 21.15 9.77 -21.35
N LEU A 371 21.95 9.12 -22.20
CA LEU A 371 22.89 9.81 -23.07
C LEU A 371 22.05 10.66 -24.04
N SER A 372 21.75 11.89 -23.61
CA SER A 372 21.40 12.99 -24.50
C SER A 372 22.64 13.29 -25.35
N MET A 373 22.85 12.52 -26.41
CA MET A 373 23.72 12.91 -27.49
C MET A 373 22.90 13.69 -28.51
N THR A 374 23.30 14.96 -28.69
CA THR A 374 23.30 15.78 -29.91
C THR A 374 22.54 17.10 -29.79
N PRO A 375 23.30 18.20 -29.71
CA PRO A 375 23.25 19.20 -30.80
C PRO A 375 24.59 19.38 -31.56
N ALA A 376 25.63 18.61 -31.23
CA ALA A 376 26.95 18.75 -31.88
C ALA A 376 27.02 18.17 -33.30
N VAL A 377 26.15 17.21 -33.66
CA VAL A 377 26.19 16.55 -34.98
C VAL A 377 25.50 17.39 -36.05
N THR A 378 24.53 18.23 -35.70
CA THR A 378 23.87 19.13 -36.66
C THR A 378 24.76 20.30 -37.09
N ILE A 379 25.67 20.75 -36.22
CA ILE A 379 26.63 21.82 -36.52
C ILE A 379 27.71 21.36 -37.50
N LEU A 380 28.17 20.10 -37.40
CA LEU A 380 29.19 19.57 -38.30
C LEU A 380 28.66 19.32 -39.72
N VAL A 381 27.39 18.93 -39.87
CA VAL A 381 26.76 18.73 -41.19
C VAL A 381 26.52 20.06 -41.91
N MET A 382 26.20 21.13 -41.18
CA MET A 382 26.02 22.47 -41.76
C MET A 382 27.36 23.10 -42.19
N LEU A 383 28.46 22.85 -41.48
CA LEU A 383 29.79 23.37 -41.86
C LEU A 383 30.36 22.73 -43.14
N ILE A 384 30.03 21.46 -43.42
CA ILE A 384 30.48 20.78 -44.64
C ILE A 384 29.67 21.24 -45.87
N ALA A 385 28.42 21.69 -45.68
CA ALA A 385 27.58 22.21 -46.75
C ALA A 385 27.97 23.63 -47.20
N ILE A 386 28.66 24.41 -46.35
CA ILE A 386 29.10 25.78 -46.66
C ILE A 386 30.49 25.78 -47.34
N LEU A 387 31.23 24.68 -47.27
CA LEU A 387 32.57 24.53 -47.85
C LEU A 387 32.57 23.74 -49.18
N ARG A 388 31.44 23.69 -49.89
CA ARG A 388 31.33 23.13 -51.25
C ARG A 388 30.80 24.15 -52.25
#